data_AF-A0A3D3RB54-F1
#
_entry.id   AF-A0A3D3RB54-F1
#
_cell.length_a   1.000
_cell.length_b   1.000
_cell.length_c   1.000
_cell.angle_alpha   90.00
_cell.angle_beta   90.00
_cell.angle_gamma   90.00
#
_symmetry.space_group_name_H-M   'P 1'
#
loop_
_entity.id
_entity.type
_entity.pdbx_description
1 polymer ?
#
loop_
_entity_poly.entity_id
_entity_poly.type
_entity_poly.pdbx_seq_one_letter_code
_entity_poly.pdbx_strand_id
1 'polypeptide(L)'
;MSRRICSREQYLLGCRQRFSLAALYSLPFHCICQVMSTESQHTLENSPPLIVMSDLDGTLLDHDTYSFTPAMPVISRLRTAGIPLMLNTSKTAAELRTLREALNNTDPYVVENGSAIYFPDTAFIKSIESSAQISGKDVHILGASRAEILSIIQKKRSEENFLFTGFSDMEVSEVIAYTGLSESEAVQAMTREFSEPLIWQDSAHQLRKFEALIANHGLRLLRGGRFVHVIGACDKGKCLQWFRECYTRSGKSAPRFVALGDSQNDVAMLNAADIAVIVRSSHHEPPDLEKQSSVIFTEEFGPQGWAHALTQILDETLT
;
A
#
# COMPACT_ATOMS: atom_id res chain seq x y z
N MET A 1 -82.07 7.64 -20.42
CA MET A 1 -82.70 6.62 -19.56
C MET A 1 -82.15 6.74 -18.13
N SER A 2 -82.85 6.18 -17.12
CA SER A 2 -82.59 6.18 -15.65
C SER A 2 -81.11 6.24 -15.19
N ARG A 3 -80.67 7.00 -14.16
CA ARG A 3 -81.07 7.24 -12.73
C ARG A 3 -80.37 6.33 -11.69
N ARG A 4 -79.68 6.98 -10.71
CA ARG A 4 -79.42 6.59 -9.27
C ARG A 4 -78.50 5.36 -9.02
N ILE A 5 -77.47 5.33 -8.13
CA ILE A 5 -77.18 5.76 -6.72
C ILE A 5 -77.23 4.58 -5.70
N CYS A 6 -76.24 4.54 -4.77
CA CYS A 6 -76.10 3.74 -3.52
C CYS A 6 -75.70 2.23 -3.59
N SER A 7 -75.15 1.55 -2.55
CA SER A 7 -74.17 1.88 -1.46
C SER A 7 -73.94 0.71 -0.46
N ARG A 8 -72.69 0.50 0.04
CA ARG A 8 -72.25 -0.04 1.37
C ARG A 8 -72.56 -1.50 1.89
N GLU A 9 -71.49 -2.15 2.44
CA GLU A 9 -71.35 -2.90 3.74
C GLU A 9 -72.29 -4.11 4.10
N GLN A 10 -72.02 -5.11 4.98
CA GLN A 10 -70.89 -5.66 5.80
C GLN A 10 -71.28 -7.09 6.38
N TYR A 11 -70.60 -7.62 7.45
CA TYR A 11 -70.96 -8.70 8.43
C TYR A 11 -70.49 -10.16 8.16
N LEU A 12 -70.20 -11.10 9.11
CA LEU A 12 -69.70 -11.12 10.53
C LEU A 12 -69.36 -12.60 10.99
N LEU A 13 -68.42 -12.81 11.95
CA LEU A 13 -68.25 -13.92 12.98
C LEU A 13 -68.36 -15.44 12.60
N GLY A 14 -67.81 -16.47 13.31
CA GLY A 14 -66.89 -16.61 14.47
C GLY A 14 -67.09 -17.94 15.29
N CYS A 15 -66.02 -18.64 15.77
CA CYS A 15 -65.95 -19.71 16.83
C CYS A 15 -64.55 -20.40 16.91
N ARG A 16 -64.17 -21.36 17.81
CA ARG A 16 -64.22 -21.50 19.31
C ARG A 16 -63.43 -22.75 19.85
N GLN A 17 -62.60 -22.61 20.91
CA GLN A 17 -62.25 -23.60 22.00
C GLN A 17 -61.45 -24.92 21.67
N ARG A 18 -60.64 -25.58 22.55
CA ARG A 18 -60.10 -25.35 23.94
C ARG A 18 -59.01 -26.39 24.42
N PHE A 19 -58.31 -26.07 25.54
CA PHE A 19 -57.56 -26.92 26.54
C PHE A 19 -56.19 -27.56 26.16
N SER A 20 -55.22 -27.89 27.06
CA SER A 20 -54.77 -27.48 28.44
C SER A 20 -53.59 -28.42 28.89
N LEU A 21 -52.49 -28.07 29.60
CA LEU A 21 -52.26 -27.89 31.07
C LEU A 21 -50.73 -27.58 31.27
N ALA A 22 -50.28 -26.60 32.09
CA ALA A 22 -49.90 -26.65 33.54
C ALA A 22 -48.48 -27.22 33.87
N ALA A 23 -47.67 -26.76 34.86
CA ALA A 23 -47.70 -25.58 35.76
C ALA A 23 -46.40 -25.41 36.63
N LEU A 24 -46.16 -24.17 37.13
CA LEU A 24 -45.52 -23.74 38.41
C LEU A 24 -44.11 -24.21 38.88
N TYR A 25 -43.16 -23.27 39.13
CA TYR A 25 -42.83 -22.71 40.47
C TYR A 25 -41.55 -21.82 40.52
N SER A 26 -41.57 -20.82 41.42
CA SER A 26 -40.45 -20.02 42.00
C SER A 26 -39.87 -18.78 41.25
N LEU A 27 -39.57 -17.77 42.08
CA LEU A 27 -38.81 -16.51 41.90
C LEU A 27 -37.76 -16.47 43.06
N PRO A 28 -36.79 -15.50 43.21
CA PRO A 28 -36.53 -14.25 42.47
C PRO A 28 -35.03 -13.94 42.17
N PHE A 29 -34.73 -12.73 41.66
CA PHE A 29 -33.45 -12.00 41.67
C PHE A 29 -32.17 -12.61 41.02
N HIS A 30 -31.84 -12.12 39.81
CA HIS A 30 -30.55 -11.51 39.43
C HIS A 30 -30.79 -10.64 38.18
N CYS A 31 -30.65 -9.32 38.26
CA CYS A 31 -29.42 -8.53 38.12
C CYS A 31 -28.92 -8.42 36.65
N ILE A 32 -28.76 -7.17 36.22
CA ILE A 32 -28.45 -6.74 34.85
C ILE A 32 -27.01 -7.07 34.50
N CYS A 33 -26.77 -7.64 33.31
CA CYS A 33 -25.64 -7.30 32.42
C CYS A 33 -25.70 -8.14 31.14
N GLN A 34 -26.53 -7.74 30.17
CA GLN A 34 -26.18 -8.04 28.77
C GLN A 34 -24.99 -7.16 28.42
N VAL A 35 -23.81 -7.76 28.36
CA VAL A 35 -22.63 -7.11 27.76
C VAL A 35 -22.92 -7.00 26.27
N MET A 36 -23.48 -5.85 25.87
CA MET A 36 -23.42 -5.42 24.48
C MET A 36 -21.95 -5.13 24.20
N SER A 37 -21.30 -6.08 23.52
CA SER A 37 -20.01 -5.82 22.89
C SER A 37 -20.22 -4.68 21.89
N THR A 38 -19.73 -3.49 22.25
CA THR A 38 -19.63 -2.36 21.33
C THR A 38 -18.53 -2.65 20.32
N GLU A 39 -18.84 -3.54 19.36
CA GLU A 39 -18.15 -3.54 18.09
C GLU A 39 -18.33 -2.14 17.50
N SER A 40 -17.22 -1.40 17.41
CA SER A 40 -17.21 -0.07 16.84
C SER A 40 -17.52 -0.19 15.35
N GLN A 41 -18.79 -0.02 14.99
CA GLN A 41 -19.20 0.30 13.63
C GLN A 41 -18.66 1.68 13.27
N HIS A 42 -17.35 1.75 13.00
CA HIS A 42 -16.76 2.89 12.30
C HIS A 42 -17.43 2.96 10.93
N THR A 43 -18.23 4.00 10.74
CA THR A 43 -19.03 4.19 9.54
C THR A 43 -18.12 4.41 8.33
N LEU A 44 -18.14 3.46 7.39
CA LEU A 44 -17.47 3.50 6.07
C LEU A 44 -17.93 4.67 5.15
N GLU A 45 -18.79 5.55 5.68
CA GLU A 45 -19.30 6.75 5.01
C GLU A 45 -18.26 7.88 5.00
N ASN A 46 -17.49 8.03 6.08
CA ASN A 46 -16.44 9.04 6.16
C ASN A 46 -15.09 8.46 5.74
N SER A 47 -14.32 9.23 4.97
CA SER A 47 -12.93 8.89 4.63
C SER A 47 -12.03 9.10 5.86
N PRO A 48 -10.93 8.35 6.01
CA PRO A 48 -10.03 8.57 7.13
C PRO A 48 -9.46 9.99 7.10
N PRO A 49 -9.05 10.58 8.24
CA PRO A 49 -8.43 11.90 8.26
C PRO A 49 -7.05 11.90 7.58
N LEU A 50 -6.41 10.72 7.55
CA LEU A 50 -5.03 10.52 7.14
C LEU A 50 -4.88 9.20 6.37
N ILE A 51 -3.95 9.15 5.42
CA ILE A 51 -3.30 7.92 4.95
C ILE A 51 -1.80 8.11 5.15
N VAL A 52 -1.15 7.10 5.74
CA VAL A 52 0.31 7.08 5.89
C VAL A 52 0.90 6.19 4.80
N MET A 53 1.88 6.71 4.07
CA MET A 53 2.68 5.99 3.10
C MET A 53 4.14 5.97 3.56
N SER A 54 4.77 4.80 3.58
CA SER A 54 6.10 4.63 4.16
C SER A 54 6.99 3.77 3.28
N ASP A 55 8.23 4.21 3.03
CA ASP A 55 9.28 3.25 2.68
C ASP A 55 9.62 2.33 3.87
N LEU A 56 10.42 1.30 3.60
CA LEU A 56 10.87 0.31 4.55
C LEU A 56 12.33 0.50 4.95
N ASP A 57 13.27 0.42 4.02
CA ASP A 57 14.69 0.25 4.33
C ASP A 57 15.27 1.60 4.81
N GLY A 58 15.80 1.66 6.04
CA GLY A 58 16.25 2.94 6.62
C GLY A 58 15.11 3.87 7.05
N THR A 59 13.85 3.47 6.83
CA THR A 59 12.64 4.25 7.16
C THR A 59 11.82 3.56 8.25
N LEU A 60 11.00 2.55 7.91
CA LEU A 60 10.21 1.77 8.89
C LEU A 60 11.02 0.61 9.51
N LEU A 61 12.04 0.16 8.80
CA LEU A 61 12.99 -0.87 9.21
C LEU A 61 14.34 -0.21 9.48
N ASP A 62 14.94 -0.57 10.60
CA ASP A 62 16.33 -0.22 10.89
C ASP A 62 17.27 -0.79 9.81
N HIS A 63 18.22 0.01 9.34
CA HIS A 63 19.06 -0.36 8.18
C HIS A 63 19.98 -1.55 8.46
N ASP A 64 20.54 -1.63 9.67
CA ASP A 64 21.53 -2.66 10.04
C ASP A 64 20.88 -3.90 10.66
N THR A 65 19.83 -3.73 11.48
CA THR A 65 19.17 -4.82 12.23
C THR A 65 17.88 -5.31 11.61
N TYR A 66 17.34 -4.60 10.60
CA TYR A 66 16.06 -4.87 9.95
C TYR A 66 14.85 -4.86 10.92
N SER A 67 15.03 -4.29 12.11
CA SER A 67 14.02 -4.23 13.17
C SER A 67 13.04 -3.09 12.95
N PHE A 68 11.75 -3.37 13.17
CA PHE A 68 10.67 -2.38 13.24
C PHE A 68 10.13 -2.19 14.66
N THR A 69 10.78 -2.77 15.68
CA THR A 69 10.26 -2.76 17.07
C THR A 69 9.91 -1.36 17.60
N PRO A 70 10.70 -0.28 17.36
CA PRO A 70 10.35 1.07 17.80
C PRO A 70 9.06 1.63 17.19
N ALA A 71 8.71 1.21 15.97
CA ALA A 71 7.51 1.65 15.27
C ALA A 71 6.21 1.01 15.79
N MET A 72 6.28 -0.15 16.45
CA MET A 72 5.10 -0.95 16.81
C MET A 72 4.03 -0.23 17.66
N PRO A 73 4.35 0.63 18.65
CA PRO A 73 3.33 1.38 19.38
C PRO A 73 2.53 2.32 18.46
N VAL A 74 3.20 2.95 17.51
CA VAL A 74 2.60 3.91 16.56
C VAL A 74 1.80 3.19 15.48
N ILE A 75 2.29 2.06 14.97
CA ILE A 75 1.51 1.17 14.07
C ILE A 75 0.22 0.71 14.75
N SER A 76 0.29 0.36 16.04
CA SER A 76 -0.91 0.00 16.82
C SER A 76 -1.89 1.18 16.92
N ARG A 77 -1.39 2.40 17.16
CA ARG A 77 -2.21 3.62 17.21
C ARG A 77 -2.87 3.95 15.87
N LEU A 78 -2.14 3.84 14.75
CA LEU A 78 -2.68 3.99 13.39
C LEU A 78 -3.85 3.02 13.15
N ARG A 79 -3.65 1.73 13.48
CA ARG A 79 -4.67 0.68 13.37
C ARG A 79 -5.90 0.99 14.23
N THR A 80 -5.72 1.40 15.49
CA THR A 80 -6.83 1.78 16.39
C THR A 80 -7.59 3.00 15.90
N ALA A 81 -6.93 3.95 15.21
CA ALA A 81 -7.56 5.12 14.62
C ALA A 81 -8.20 4.87 13.24
N GLY A 82 -8.09 3.66 12.68
CA GLY A 82 -8.54 3.36 11.32
C GLY A 82 -7.75 4.08 10.22
N ILE A 83 -6.51 4.49 10.50
CA ILE A 83 -5.61 5.16 9.55
C ILE A 83 -4.78 4.09 8.82
N PRO A 84 -4.91 3.95 7.48
CA PRO A 84 -4.13 2.97 6.72
C PRO A 84 -2.62 3.28 6.74
N LEU A 85 -1.81 2.23 6.90
CA LEU A 85 -0.36 2.27 6.71
C LEU A 85 0.01 1.53 5.42
N MET A 86 0.18 2.27 4.33
CA MET A 86 0.53 1.74 3.02
C MET A 86 2.05 1.69 2.84
N LEU A 87 2.62 0.49 2.80
CA LEU A 87 4.05 0.30 2.55
C LEU A 87 4.36 0.60 1.07
N ASN A 88 5.46 1.29 0.76
CA ASN A 88 5.83 1.68 -0.59
C ASN A 88 7.33 1.51 -0.83
N THR A 89 7.72 0.35 -1.38
CA THR A 89 9.11 -0.17 -1.34
C THR A 89 9.67 -0.51 -2.71
N SER A 90 10.99 -0.75 -2.79
CA SER A 90 11.69 -1.31 -3.94
C SER A 90 11.56 -2.85 -4.07
N LYS A 91 11.15 -3.52 -2.99
CA LYS A 91 11.01 -4.98 -2.88
C LYS A 91 9.80 -5.55 -3.65
N THR A 92 9.81 -6.86 -3.87
CA THR A 92 8.70 -7.62 -4.48
C THR A 92 7.56 -7.87 -3.49
N ALA A 93 6.40 -8.28 -4.00
CA ALA A 93 5.30 -8.75 -3.18
C ALA A 93 5.64 -10.04 -2.38
N ALA A 94 6.61 -10.84 -2.85
CA ALA A 94 7.04 -12.05 -2.15
C ALA A 94 7.92 -11.74 -0.93
N GLU A 95 8.90 -10.83 -1.10
CA GLU A 95 9.76 -10.34 0.00
C GLU A 95 8.94 -9.70 1.13
N LEU A 96 7.84 -9.04 0.78
CA LEU A 96 6.96 -8.38 1.75
C LEU A 96 6.09 -9.34 2.57
N ARG A 97 5.88 -10.59 2.15
CA ARG A 97 4.87 -11.47 2.76
C ARG A 97 5.09 -11.64 4.27
N THR A 98 6.27 -12.15 4.65
CA THR A 98 6.63 -12.42 6.05
C THR A 98 6.67 -11.14 6.88
N LEU A 99 7.14 -10.03 6.31
CA LEU A 99 7.18 -8.74 7.01
C LEU A 99 5.77 -8.21 7.29
N ARG A 100 4.86 -8.27 6.32
CA ARG A 100 3.48 -7.79 6.48
C ARG A 100 2.67 -8.65 7.44
N GLU A 101 2.92 -9.96 7.46
CA GLU A 101 2.41 -10.87 8.48
C GLU A 101 2.91 -10.47 9.88
N ALA A 102 4.22 -10.22 10.05
CA ALA A 102 4.81 -9.84 11.33
C ALA A 102 4.35 -8.45 11.83
N LEU A 103 4.12 -7.50 10.93
CA LEU A 103 3.54 -6.19 11.24
C LEU A 103 2.02 -6.24 11.50
N ASN A 104 1.36 -7.35 11.15
CA ASN A 104 -0.10 -7.46 10.99
C ASN A 104 -0.65 -6.29 10.13
N ASN A 105 -0.05 -6.10 8.96
CA ASN A 105 -0.41 -5.07 7.97
C ASN A 105 -1.31 -5.68 6.88
N THR A 106 -2.57 -5.30 6.87
CA THR A 106 -3.58 -5.73 5.88
C THR A 106 -3.93 -4.65 4.85
N ASP A 107 -3.38 -3.44 5.02
CA ASP A 107 -3.63 -2.28 4.16
C ASP A 107 -3.12 -2.50 2.71
N PRO A 108 -3.59 -1.71 1.73
CA PRO A 108 -2.99 -1.66 0.41
C PRO A 108 -1.49 -1.34 0.49
N TYR A 109 -0.69 -1.92 -0.41
CA TYR A 109 0.76 -1.76 -0.40
C TYR A 109 1.32 -1.70 -1.82
N VAL A 110 2.49 -1.08 -1.97
CA VAL A 110 3.09 -0.70 -3.24
C VAL A 110 4.47 -1.33 -3.36
N VAL A 111 4.72 -2.00 -4.49
CA VAL A 111 5.93 -2.78 -4.72
C VAL A 111 6.77 -2.22 -5.86
N GLU A 112 8.04 -2.63 -5.90
CA GLU A 112 8.96 -2.41 -7.01
C GLU A 112 9.07 -0.93 -7.45
N ASN A 113 9.24 -0.03 -6.47
CA ASN A 113 9.37 1.44 -6.63
C ASN A 113 8.16 2.13 -7.26
N GLY A 114 6.95 1.80 -6.81
CA GLY A 114 5.72 2.43 -7.30
C GLY A 114 5.11 1.79 -8.53
N SER A 115 5.58 0.59 -8.92
CA SER A 115 5.18 -0.05 -10.18
C SER A 115 3.80 -0.72 -10.11
N ALA A 116 3.37 -1.19 -8.93
CA ALA A 116 2.03 -1.74 -8.73
C ALA A 116 1.56 -1.59 -7.28
N ILE A 117 0.25 -1.44 -7.10
CA ILE A 117 -0.46 -1.40 -5.81
C ILE A 117 -1.23 -2.71 -5.64
N TYR A 118 -1.07 -3.40 -4.52
CA TYR A 118 -1.80 -4.61 -4.16
C TYR A 118 -2.88 -4.29 -3.12
N PHE A 119 -4.03 -4.95 -3.20
CA PHE A 119 -5.22 -4.74 -2.36
C PHE A 119 -5.64 -6.04 -1.65
N PRO A 120 -4.97 -6.42 -0.53
CA PRO A 120 -5.30 -7.65 0.19
C PRO A 120 -6.77 -7.78 0.57
N ASP A 121 -7.39 -6.65 0.89
CA ASP A 121 -8.84 -6.51 0.96
C ASP A 121 -9.31 -5.45 -0.06
N THR A 122 -10.16 -5.90 -0.98
CA THR A 122 -10.77 -5.02 -1.99
C THR A 122 -11.84 -4.08 -1.41
N ALA A 123 -12.26 -4.24 -0.16
CA ALA A 123 -13.21 -3.34 0.50
C ALA A 123 -12.72 -1.89 0.54
N PHE A 124 -11.41 -1.68 0.78
CA PHE A 124 -10.82 -0.33 0.78
C PHE A 124 -11.05 0.37 -0.57
N ILE A 125 -10.59 -0.24 -1.67
CA ILE A 125 -10.69 0.37 -3.00
C ILE A 125 -12.15 0.46 -3.48
N LYS A 126 -12.99 -0.55 -3.22
CA LYS A 126 -14.44 -0.48 -3.51
C LYS A 126 -15.15 0.67 -2.80
N SER A 127 -14.64 1.12 -1.66
CA SER A 127 -15.22 2.26 -0.92
C SER A 127 -14.90 3.62 -1.54
N ILE A 128 -13.88 3.72 -2.40
CA ILE A 128 -13.42 4.99 -3.04
C ILE A 128 -13.39 4.93 -4.56
N GLU A 129 -13.66 3.78 -5.18
CA GLU A 129 -13.75 3.61 -6.62
C GLU A 129 -14.77 2.52 -6.99
N SER A 130 -16.02 2.93 -7.19
CA SER A 130 -17.15 2.03 -7.47
C SER A 130 -17.12 1.42 -8.88
N SER A 131 -16.44 2.08 -9.83
CA SER A 131 -16.24 1.62 -11.20
C SER A 131 -14.84 1.05 -11.45
N ALA A 132 -14.08 0.73 -10.39
CA ALA A 132 -12.73 0.22 -10.51
C ALA A 132 -12.72 -1.01 -11.43
N GLN A 133 -12.09 -0.89 -12.59
CA GLN A 133 -11.80 -2.03 -13.46
C GLN A 133 -10.64 -2.82 -12.84
N ILE A 134 -10.88 -3.37 -11.64
CA ILE A 134 -10.01 -4.33 -10.98
C ILE A 134 -10.03 -5.57 -11.87
N SER A 135 -8.98 -5.71 -12.69
CA SER A 135 -8.88 -6.68 -13.77
C SER A 135 -8.57 -8.09 -13.24
N GLY A 136 -9.52 -8.65 -12.49
CA GLY A 136 -9.57 -10.06 -12.11
C GLY A 136 -8.58 -10.52 -11.02
N LYS A 137 -7.67 -9.67 -10.56
CA LYS A 137 -6.76 -9.92 -9.42
C LYS A 137 -6.52 -8.65 -8.62
N ASP A 138 -6.07 -8.83 -7.38
CA ASP A 138 -5.98 -7.81 -6.33
C ASP A 138 -4.83 -6.79 -6.52
N VAL A 139 -4.58 -6.34 -7.76
CA VAL A 139 -3.42 -5.53 -8.14
C VAL A 139 -3.82 -4.44 -9.16
N HIS A 140 -3.37 -3.21 -8.95
CA HIS A 140 -3.41 -2.12 -9.91
C HIS A 140 -1.99 -1.80 -10.39
N ILE A 141 -1.72 -1.89 -11.69
CA ILE A 141 -0.40 -1.70 -12.29
C ILE A 141 -0.25 -0.23 -12.73
N LEU A 142 0.77 0.46 -12.21
CA LEU A 142 1.14 1.84 -12.52
C LEU A 142 2.37 1.94 -13.46
N GLY A 143 3.19 0.90 -13.48
CA GLY A 143 4.39 0.76 -14.30
C GLY A 143 4.18 -0.14 -15.52
N ALA A 144 5.20 -0.95 -15.83
CA ALA A 144 5.16 -1.98 -16.86
C ALA A 144 5.33 -3.36 -16.22
N SER A 145 4.78 -4.41 -16.82
CA SER A 145 5.05 -5.77 -16.36
C SER A 145 6.49 -6.18 -16.69
N ARG A 146 7.06 -7.08 -15.88
CA ARG A 146 8.40 -7.64 -16.14
C ARG A 146 8.47 -8.37 -17.49
N ALA A 147 7.38 -8.97 -17.95
CA ALA A 147 7.32 -9.61 -19.27
C ALA A 147 7.52 -8.59 -20.42
N GLU A 148 6.89 -7.42 -20.32
CA GLU A 148 7.08 -6.31 -21.28
C GLU A 148 8.51 -5.75 -21.19
N ILE A 149 9.01 -5.53 -19.98
CA ILE A 149 10.40 -5.09 -19.73
C ILE A 149 11.40 -6.05 -20.38
N LEU A 150 11.30 -7.35 -20.09
CA LEU A 150 12.21 -8.37 -20.63
C LEU A 150 12.16 -8.43 -22.16
N SER A 151 10.96 -8.37 -22.75
CA SER A 151 10.77 -8.31 -24.20
C SER A 151 11.51 -7.12 -24.84
N ILE A 152 11.40 -5.93 -24.23
CA ILE A 152 12.06 -4.71 -24.71
C ILE A 152 13.59 -4.82 -24.54
N ILE A 153 14.09 -5.17 -23.35
CA ILE A 153 15.53 -5.12 -23.08
C ILE A 153 16.30 -6.23 -23.78
N GLN A 154 15.76 -7.45 -23.92
CA GLN A 154 16.42 -8.53 -24.68
C GLN A 154 16.47 -8.21 -26.18
N LYS A 155 15.43 -7.54 -26.71
CA LYS A 155 15.46 -6.98 -28.06
C LYS A 155 16.56 -5.91 -28.21
N LYS A 156 16.64 -4.94 -27.30
CA LYS A 156 17.69 -3.90 -27.36
C LYS A 156 19.11 -4.45 -27.13
N ARG A 157 19.25 -5.48 -26.28
CA ARG A 157 20.52 -6.20 -26.08
C ARG A 157 21.04 -6.81 -27.37
N SER A 158 20.17 -7.46 -28.16
CA SER A 158 20.56 -8.09 -29.43
C SER A 158 20.69 -7.10 -30.60
N GLU A 159 19.88 -6.05 -30.67
CA GLU A 159 19.99 -5.00 -31.70
C GLU A 159 21.30 -4.19 -31.58
N GLU A 160 21.76 -3.91 -30.36
CA GLU A 160 22.85 -2.95 -30.09
C GLU A 160 24.09 -3.58 -29.42
N ASN A 161 24.06 -4.90 -29.17
CA ASN A 161 25.10 -5.67 -28.48
C ASN A 161 25.47 -5.16 -27.08
N PHE A 162 24.48 -4.69 -26.31
CA PHE A 162 24.70 -4.24 -24.93
C PHE A 162 25.17 -5.36 -24.00
N LEU A 163 26.12 -5.06 -23.12
CA LEU A 163 26.66 -5.98 -22.13
C LEU A 163 26.01 -5.74 -20.76
N PHE A 164 25.15 -6.66 -20.34
CA PHE A 164 24.60 -6.73 -18.99
C PHE A 164 24.20 -8.18 -18.67
N THR A 165 24.03 -8.49 -17.38
CA THR A 165 23.37 -9.72 -16.90
C THR A 165 22.16 -9.30 -16.06
N GLY A 166 20.96 -9.73 -16.44
CA GLY A 166 19.74 -9.52 -15.65
C GLY A 166 19.51 -10.62 -14.62
N PHE A 167 18.65 -10.39 -13.62
CA PHE A 167 18.09 -11.45 -12.78
C PHE A 167 17.37 -12.54 -13.60
N SER A 168 16.87 -12.23 -14.80
CA SER A 168 16.33 -13.21 -15.75
C SER A 168 17.37 -14.15 -16.35
N ASP A 169 18.65 -13.77 -16.28
CA ASP A 169 19.78 -14.52 -16.84
C ASP A 169 20.55 -15.30 -15.75
N MET A 170 20.18 -15.13 -14.47
CA MET A 170 20.92 -15.64 -13.31
C MET A 170 20.24 -16.83 -12.64
N GLU A 171 21.05 -17.74 -12.12
CA GLU A 171 20.61 -18.74 -11.14
C GLU A 171 20.54 -18.15 -9.72
N VAL A 172 19.79 -18.78 -8.82
CA VAL A 172 19.62 -18.34 -7.41
C VAL A 172 20.97 -18.19 -6.70
N SER A 173 21.92 -19.09 -6.98
CA SER A 173 23.27 -19.06 -6.41
C SER A 173 24.09 -17.84 -6.82
N GLU A 174 23.88 -17.31 -8.04
CA GLU A 174 24.51 -16.08 -8.50
C GLU A 174 23.90 -14.86 -7.81
N VAL A 175 22.57 -14.84 -7.66
CA VAL A 175 21.88 -13.77 -6.91
C VAL A 175 22.34 -13.76 -5.45
N ILE A 176 22.48 -14.91 -4.78
CA ILE A 176 23.10 -15.01 -3.45
C ILE A 176 24.51 -14.40 -3.46
N ALA A 177 25.37 -14.79 -4.42
CA ALA A 177 26.74 -14.30 -4.49
C ALA A 177 26.85 -12.78 -4.69
N TYR A 178 25.96 -12.18 -5.48
CA TYR A 178 25.93 -10.72 -5.68
C TYR A 178 25.27 -9.93 -4.55
N THR A 179 24.28 -10.53 -3.87
CA THR A 179 23.43 -9.81 -2.89
C THR A 179 23.86 -10.02 -1.43
N GLY A 180 24.37 -11.20 -1.09
CA GLY A 180 24.59 -11.65 0.30
C GLY A 180 23.33 -12.18 1.00
N LEU A 181 22.20 -12.28 0.27
CA LEU A 181 20.93 -12.80 0.80
C LEU A 181 21.00 -14.31 1.07
N SER A 182 20.15 -14.80 1.97
CA SER A 182 19.89 -16.24 2.07
C SER A 182 19.19 -16.77 0.82
N GLU A 183 19.19 -18.08 0.60
CA GLU A 183 18.54 -18.71 -0.54
C GLU A 183 17.04 -18.37 -0.63
N SER A 184 16.33 -18.32 0.51
CA SER A 184 14.91 -17.98 0.53
C SER A 184 14.65 -16.53 0.14
N GLU A 185 15.48 -15.60 0.63
CA GLU A 185 15.37 -14.18 0.29
C GLU A 185 15.78 -13.92 -1.16
N ALA A 186 16.83 -14.59 -1.67
CA ALA A 186 17.23 -14.51 -3.07
C ALA A 186 16.12 -14.97 -4.02
N VAL A 187 15.44 -16.09 -3.71
CA VAL A 187 14.26 -16.55 -4.46
C VAL A 187 13.14 -15.50 -4.44
N GLN A 188 12.84 -14.89 -3.28
CA GLN A 188 11.82 -13.85 -3.15
C GLN A 188 12.18 -12.55 -3.91
N ALA A 189 13.46 -12.17 -3.90
CA ALA A 189 13.97 -11.03 -4.66
C ALA A 189 13.98 -11.28 -6.18
N MET A 190 14.05 -12.55 -6.61
CA MET A 190 13.93 -12.98 -8.01
C MET A 190 12.49 -13.09 -8.52
N THR A 191 11.49 -13.27 -7.64
CA THR A 191 10.06 -13.25 -8.02
C THR A 191 9.53 -11.83 -8.24
N ARG A 192 10.20 -11.09 -9.13
CA ARG A 192 9.81 -9.74 -9.56
C ARG A 192 8.74 -9.82 -10.63
N GLU A 193 7.75 -8.92 -10.56
CA GLU A 193 6.60 -8.85 -11.46
C GLU A 193 6.59 -7.56 -12.30
N PHE A 194 7.32 -6.51 -11.91
CA PHE A 194 7.27 -5.18 -12.56
C PHE A 194 8.64 -4.50 -12.79
N SER A 195 9.74 -5.19 -12.53
CA SER A 195 11.09 -4.65 -12.68
C SER A 195 12.15 -5.72 -12.92
N GLU A 196 13.27 -5.32 -13.53
CA GLU A 196 14.40 -6.17 -13.85
C GLU A 196 15.73 -5.53 -13.39
N PRO A 197 16.36 -6.03 -12.30
CA PRO A 197 17.69 -5.63 -11.88
C PRO A 197 18.76 -6.14 -12.84
N LEU A 198 19.64 -5.26 -13.27
CA LEU A 198 20.76 -5.54 -14.17
C LEU A 198 22.09 -5.28 -13.47
N ILE A 199 23.04 -6.18 -13.67
CA ILE A 199 24.47 -5.90 -13.55
C ILE A 199 24.92 -5.35 -14.89
N TRP A 200 25.20 -4.05 -14.94
CA TRP A 200 25.68 -3.41 -16.15
C TRP A 200 27.18 -3.68 -16.35
N GLN A 201 27.55 -4.21 -17.52
CA GLN A 201 28.91 -4.67 -17.85
C GLN A 201 29.53 -3.91 -19.03
N ASP A 202 28.78 -2.97 -19.61
CA ASP A 202 29.24 -2.09 -20.70
C ASP A 202 29.69 -0.71 -20.14
N SER A 203 30.20 0.15 -21.00
CA SER A 203 30.58 1.53 -20.67
C SER A 203 29.41 2.39 -20.18
N ALA A 204 29.73 3.45 -19.42
CA ALA A 204 28.76 4.46 -19.01
C ALA A 204 28.17 5.27 -20.19
N HIS A 205 28.83 5.29 -21.36
CA HIS A 205 28.25 5.86 -22.59
C HIS A 205 27.12 4.96 -23.12
N GLN A 206 27.39 3.66 -23.20
CA GLN A 206 26.41 2.67 -23.63
C GLN A 206 25.23 2.57 -22.65
N LEU A 207 25.43 2.75 -21.34
CA LEU A 207 24.34 2.85 -20.36
C LEU A 207 23.37 3.99 -20.70
N ARG A 208 23.89 5.18 -21.05
CA ARG A 208 23.05 6.34 -21.45
C ARG A 208 22.34 6.09 -22.78
N LYS A 209 22.99 5.40 -23.72
CA LYS A 209 22.36 4.98 -24.99
C LYS A 209 21.22 4.00 -24.73
N PHE A 210 21.43 3.00 -23.88
CA PHE A 210 20.41 2.02 -23.47
C PHE A 210 19.23 2.71 -22.78
N GLU A 211 19.50 3.60 -21.82
CA GLU A 211 18.50 4.43 -21.13
C GLU A 211 17.62 5.21 -22.11
N ALA A 212 18.24 5.92 -23.06
CA ALA A 212 17.52 6.66 -24.10
C ALA A 212 16.72 5.77 -25.05
N LEU A 213 17.19 4.55 -25.35
CA LEU A 213 16.47 3.61 -26.21
C LEU A 213 15.23 3.02 -25.52
N ILE A 214 15.34 2.61 -24.26
CA ILE A 214 14.21 2.03 -23.50
C ILE A 214 13.18 3.10 -23.09
N ALA A 215 13.59 4.36 -22.94
CA ALA A 215 12.68 5.49 -22.67
C ALA A 215 11.59 5.64 -23.74
N ASN A 216 11.91 5.36 -25.02
CA ASN A 216 10.92 5.38 -26.11
C ASN A 216 9.83 4.29 -25.97
N HIS A 217 10.02 3.32 -25.08
CA HIS A 217 9.07 2.27 -24.77
C HIS A 217 8.39 2.47 -23.40
N GLY A 218 8.50 3.66 -22.80
CA GLY A 218 7.91 3.94 -21.49
C GLY A 218 8.58 3.21 -20.34
N LEU A 219 9.87 2.88 -20.47
CA LEU A 219 10.70 2.34 -19.39
C LEU A 219 11.71 3.39 -18.91
N ARG A 220 12.25 3.22 -17.71
CA ARG A 220 13.35 4.05 -17.18
C ARG A 220 14.33 3.21 -16.37
N LEU A 221 15.52 3.77 -16.15
CA LEU A 221 16.49 3.22 -15.22
C LEU A 221 16.34 3.85 -13.84
N LEU A 222 16.48 3.04 -12.80
CA LEU A 222 16.68 3.47 -11.43
C LEU A 222 18.00 2.87 -10.93
N ARG A 223 18.91 3.71 -10.45
CA ARG A 223 20.24 3.28 -10.00
C ARG A 223 20.18 2.97 -8.50
N GLY A 224 20.33 1.70 -8.15
CA GLY A 224 20.68 1.28 -6.79
C GLY A 224 22.20 1.26 -6.61
N GLY A 225 22.67 0.76 -5.47
CA GLY A 225 24.11 0.65 -5.19
C GLY A 225 24.83 -0.37 -6.09
N ARG A 226 24.32 -1.61 -6.15
CA ARG A 226 24.92 -2.72 -6.93
C ARG A 226 24.28 -2.95 -8.31
N PHE A 227 23.00 -2.59 -8.46
CA PHE A 227 22.20 -2.90 -9.64
C PHE A 227 21.63 -1.65 -10.28
N VAL A 228 21.47 -1.69 -11.60
CA VAL A 228 20.61 -0.77 -12.34
C VAL A 228 19.29 -1.47 -12.58
N HIS A 229 18.20 -0.95 -12.02
CA HIS A 229 16.87 -1.51 -12.19
C HIS A 229 16.20 -0.91 -13.42
N VAL A 230 15.74 -1.76 -14.33
CA VAL A 230 14.79 -1.37 -15.38
C VAL A 230 13.38 -1.46 -14.80
N ILE A 231 12.64 -0.37 -14.85
CA ILE A 231 11.25 -0.27 -14.40
C ILE A 231 10.39 0.39 -15.48
N GLY A 232 9.07 0.30 -15.37
CA GLY A 232 8.17 1.17 -16.13
C GLY A 232 8.42 2.65 -15.83
N ALA A 233 7.92 3.56 -16.66
CA ALA A 233 8.02 5.01 -16.44
C ALA A 233 7.11 5.47 -15.29
N CYS A 234 7.41 5.00 -14.08
CA CYS A 234 6.73 5.25 -12.83
C CYS A 234 7.75 5.53 -11.71
N ASP A 235 7.19 5.92 -10.57
CA ASP A 235 7.88 6.26 -9.34
C ASP A 235 6.91 6.06 -8.17
N LYS A 236 7.43 6.15 -6.94
CA LYS A 236 6.66 5.98 -5.71
C LYS A 236 5.56 7.03 -5.51
N GLY A 237 5.64 8.20 -6.15
CA GLY A 237 4.66 9.29 -6.05
C GLY A 237 3.39 9.06 -6.87
N LYS A 238 3.47 8.32 -7.98
CA LYS A 238 2.29 7.96 -8.79
C LYS A 238 1.18 7.27 -8.01
N CYS A 239 1.50 6.52 -6.95
CA CYS A 239 0.50 5.89 -6.11
C CYS A 239 -0.36 6.92 -5.35
N LEU A 240 0.22 7.99 -4.81
CA LEU A 240 -0.52 9.08 -4.15
C LEU A 240 -1.45 9.78 -5.15
N GLN A 241 -0.94 10.05 -6.36
CA GLN A 241 -1.72 10.67 -7.44
C GLN A 241 -2.94 9.82 -7.79
N TRP A 242 -2.74 8.52 -8.00
CA TRP A 242 -3.81 7.57 -8.28
C TRP A 242 -4.86 7.51 -7.15
N PHE A 243 -4.44 7.42 -5.88
CA PHE A 243 -5.40 7.45 -4.76
C PHE A 243 -6.19 8.77 -4.71
N ARG A 244 -5.56 9.92 -4.91
CA ARG A 244 -6.25 11.23 -4.99
C ARG A 244 -7.24 11.29 -6.14
N GLU A 245 -6.93 10.68 -7.29
CA GLU A 245 -7.87 10.54 -8.41
C GLU A 245 -9.06 9.65 -8.06
N CYS A 246 -8.88 8.57 -7.30
CA CYS A 246 -9.98 7.73 -6.81
C CYS A 246 -10.90 8.50 -5.84
N TYR A 247 -10.35 9.19 -4.84
CA TYR A 247 -11.14 10.05 -3.94
C TYR A 247 -11.90 11.15 -4.70
N THR A 248 -11.24 11.79 -5.67
CA THR A 248 -11.86 12.82 -6.53
C THR A 248 -13.02 12.24 -7.34
N ARG A 249 -12.85 11.07 -7.96
CA ARG A 249 -13.87 10.41 -8.78
C ARG A 249 -15.04 9.86 -7.98
N SER A 250 -14.84 9.45 -6.72
CA SER A 250 -15.93 9.05 -5.81
C SER A 250 -16.67 10.24 -5.18
N GLY A 251 -16.16 11.46 -5.31
CA GLY A 251 -16.73 12.65 -4.67
C GLY A 251 -16.59 12.64 -3.14
N LYS A 252 -15.76 11.74 -2.60
CA LYS A 252 -15.43 11.68 -1.16
C LYS A 252 -14.37 12.72 -0.83
N SER A 253 -14.38 13.23 0.40
CA SER A 253 -13.28 14.06 0.90
C SER A 253 -11.98 13.26 0.89
N ALA A 254 -10.94 13.78 0.24
CA ALA A 254 -9.64 13.13 0.26
C ALA A 254 -9.00 13.23 1.66
N PRO A 255 -8.37 12.15 2.16
CA PRO A 255 -7.51 12.21 3.35
C PRO A 255 -6.30 13.10 3.09
N ARG A 256 -5.65 13.57 4.16
CA ARG A 256 -4.27 14.05 4.05
C ARG A 256 -3.35 12.85 3.79
N PHE A 257 -2.37 12.99 2.92
CA PHE A 257 -1.32 11.99 2.69
C PHE A 257 -0.06 12.40 3.45
N VAL A 258 0.40 11.55 4.36
CA VAL A 258 1.75 11.61 4.95
C VAL A 258 2.64 10.64 4.19
N ALA A 259 3.80 11.08 3.74
CA ALA A 259 4.84 10.21 3.21
C ALA A 259 6.07 10.20 4.13
N LEU A 260 6.62 9.02 4.40
CA LEU A 260 7.88 8.83 5.10
C LEU A 260 8.87 8.10 4.20
N GLY A 261 10.10 8.59 4.14
CA GLY A 261 11.20 8.02 3.36
C GLY A 261 12.54 8.61 3.78
N ASP A 262 13.65 8.00 3.36
CA ASP A 262 14.99 8.37 3.78
C ASP A 262 15.91 8.80 2.62
N SER A 263 15.56 8.45 1.38
CA SER A 263 16.52 8.41 0.27
C SER A 263 15.94 8.83 -1.09
N GLN A 264 16.79 8.86 -2.12
CA GLN A 264 16.52 9.53 -3.40
C GLN A 264 15.33 8.94 -4.20
N ASN A 265 15.00 7.66 -4.03
CA ASN A 265 13.83 7.04 -4.67
C ASN A 265 12.51 7.40 -3.99
N ASP A 266 12.53 7.97 -2.78
CA ASP A 266 11.35 8.46 -2.06
C ASP A 266 10.95 9.88 -2.43
N VAL A 267 11.84 10.67 -3.04
CA VAL A 267 11.60 12.09 -3.36
C VAL A 267 10.30 12.31 -4.12
N ALA A 268 9.94 11.43 -5.06
CA ALA A 268 8.67 11.53 -5.79
C ALA A 268 7.44 11.30 -4.88
N MET A 269 7.55 10.42 -3.88
CA MET A 269 6.51 10.18 -2.88
C MET A 269 6.41 11.35 -1.88
N LEU A 270 7.56 11.84 -1.42
CA LEU A 270 7.68 12.94 -0.46
C LEU A 270 7.16 14.26 -1.07
N ASN A 271 7.61 14.63 -2.27
CA ASN A 271 7.11 15.80 -3.01
C ASN A 271 5.61 15.71 -3.31
N ALA A 272 5.05 14.51 -3.45
CA ALA A 272 3.62 14.31 -3.70
C ALA A 272 2.76 14.43 -2.43
N ALA A 273 3.32 14.38 -1.22
CA ALA A 273 2.57 14.31 0.02
C ALA A 273 2.10 15.69 0.56
N ASP A 274 1.08 15.67 1.41
CA ASP A 274 0.59 16.85 2.13
C ASP A 274 1.45 17.16 3.37
N ILE A 275 2.07 16.11 3.94
CA ILE A 275 3.18 16.18 4.89
C ILE A 275 4.27 15.22 4.41
N ALA A 276 5.49 15.73 4.20
CA ALA A 276 6.66 14.91 3.93
C ALA A 276 7.47 14.75 5.22
N VAL A 277 7.82 13.52 5.59
CA VAL A 277 8.76 13.23 6.68
C VAL A 277 10.00 12.60 6.08
N ILE A 278 11.12 13.31 6.16
CA ILE A 278 12.42 12.75 5.85
C ILE A 278 12.95 12.11 7.13
N VAL A 279 12.96 10.77 7.14
CA VAL A 279 13.61 9.99 8.17
C VAL A 279 15.11 10.05 7.92
N ARG A 280 15.88 10.51 8.90
CA ARG A 280 17.35 10.55 8.76
C ARG A 280 17.91 9.13 8.65
N SER A 281 18.95 9.01 7.84
CA SER A 281 19.78 7.81 7.70
C SER A 281 21.16 8.04 8.31
N SER A 282 21.76 7.00 8.87
CA SER A 282 23.16 6.95 9.29
C SER A 282 24.14 6.72 8.12
N HIS A 283 23.62 6.37 6.93
CA HIS A 283 24.43 5.86 5.80
C HIS A 283 24.53 6.84 4.63
N HIS A 284 23.66 7.84 4.55
CA HIS A 284 23.66 8.89 3.52
C HIS A 284 23.00 10.17 4.02
N GLU A 285 23.25 11.26 3.31
CA GLU A 285 22.59 12.54 3.56
C GLU A 285 21.08 12.47 3.19
N PRO A 286 20.24 13.30 3.83
CA PRO A 286 18.84 13.50 3.41
C PRO A 286 18.73 13.91 1.94
N PRO A 287 17.71 13.43 1.20
CA PRO A 287 17.50 13.85 -0.18
C PRO A 287 16.95 15.28 -0.27
N ASP A 288 17.31 15.99 -1.33
CA ASP A 288 16.71 17.29 -1.66
C ASP A 288 15.26 17.11 -2.13
N LEU A 289 14.33 17.81 -1.49
CA LEU A 289 12.95 17.93 -1.93
C LEU A 289 12.72 19.23 -2.71
N GLU A 290 11.71 19.20 -3.59
CA GLU A 290 11.22 20.43 -4.20
C GLU A 290 10.51 21.28 -3.13
N LYS A 291 10.55 22.61 -3.26
CA LYS A 291 10.02 23.52 -2.24
C LYS A 291 8.48 23.56 -2.22
N GLN A 292 7.84 22.51 -1.72
CA GLN A 292 6.41 22.42 -1.44
C GLN A 292 6.11 21.64 -0.14
N SER A 293 4.92 21.90 0.44
CA SER A 293 4.34 21.23 1.61
C SER A 293 5.11 21.34 2.94
N SER A 294 4.50 20.83 4.01
CA SER A 294 5.11 20.73 5.34
C SER A 294 6.15 19.61 5.34
N VAL A 295 7.44 19.96 5.44
CA VAL A 295 8.55 19.00 5.53
C VAL A 295 9.02 18.90 6.98
N ILE A 296 9.02 17.69 7.51
CA ILE A 296 9.57 17.33 8.82
C ILE A 296 10.87 16.55 8.59
N PHE A 297 11.94 16.94 9.27
CA PHE A 297 13.17 16.14 9.35
C PHE A 297 13.23 15.49 10.73
N THR A 298 13.35 14.17 10.81
CA THR A 298 13.50 13.49 12.10
C THR A 298 14.83 13.88 12.77
N GLU A 299 14.90 13.85 14.10
CA GLU A 299 16.19 13.95 14.79
C GLU A 299 16.91 12.60 14.86
N GLU A 300 16.14 11.56 15.21
CA GLU A 300 16.57 10.17 15.27
C GLU A 300 16.52 9.46 13.90
N PHE A 301 17.19 8.31 13.81
CA PHE A 301 17.27 7.51 12.58
C PHE A 301 16.17 6.43 12.49
N GLY A 302 15.87 5.99 11.28
CA GLY A 302 15.05 4.81 10.98
C GLY A 302 13.74 4.70 11.78
N PRO A 303 13.41 3.52 12.34
CA PRO A 303 12.11 3.27 12.99
C PRO A 303 11.88 4.14 14.23
N GLN A 304 12.94 4.65 14.86
CA GLN A 304 12.87 5.56 16.00
C GLN A 304 12.36 6.93 15.53
N GLY A 305 13.03 7.52 14.52
CA GLY A 305 12.64 8.79 13.91
C GLY A 305 11.26 8.74 13.26
N TRP A 306 10.96 7.63 12.57
CA TRP A 306 9.64 7.31 12.01
C TRP A 306 8.54 7.36 13.08
N ALA A 307 8.75 6.67 14.21
CA ALA A 307 7.79 6.61 15.31
C ALA A 307 7.59 7.98 15.97
N HIS A 308 8.67 8.73 16.20
CA HIS A 308 8.59 10.05 16.82
C HIS A 308 7.80 11.04 15.95
N ALA A 309 8.12 11.16 14.66
CA ALA A 309 7.44 12.09 13.75
C ALA A 309 5.95 11.74 13.58
N LEU A 310 5.61 10.46 13.41
CA LEU A 310 4.20 10.05 13.32
C LEU A 310 3.46 10.21 14.66
N THR A 311 4.11 10.08 15.80
CA THR A 311 3.47 10.38 17.10
C THR A 311 3.02 11.83 17.15
N GLN A 312 3.90 12.77 16.76
CA GLN A 312 3.56 14.20 16.69
C GLN A 312 2.40 14.47 15.72
N ILE A 313 2.46 13.92 14.50
CA ILE A 313 1.38 14.09 13.50
C ILE A 313 0.05 13.53 14.01
N LEU A 314 0.06 12.39 14.70
CA LEU A 314 -1.15 11.77 15.26
C LEU A 314 -1.68 12.50 16.50
N ASP A 315 -0.81 13.12 17.29
CA ASP A 315 -1.21 14.00 18.40
C ASP A 315 -1.91 15.25 17.88
N GLU A 316 -1.45 15.84 16.78
CA GLU A 316 -2.12 16.99 16.15
C GLU A 316 -3.41 16.64 15.38
N THR A 317 -3.53 15.40 14.89
CA THR A 317 -4.63 14.99 13.99
C THR A 317 -5.80 14.31 14.71
N LEU A 318 -5.58 13.73 15.89
CA LEU A 318 -6.58 12.91 16.61
C LEU A 318 -7.11 13.55 17.92
N THR A 319 -6.73 14.78 18.23
CA THR A 319 -7.30 15.61 19.31
C THR A 319 -8.50 16.42 18.85
#